data_AF-K1UCW3-F1
#
_entry.id   AF-K1UCW3-F1
#
_cell.length_a   1.000
_cell.length_b   1.000
_cell.length_c   1.000
_cell.angle_alpha   90.00
_cell.angle_beta   90.00
_cell.angle_gamma   90.00
#
_symmetry.space_group_name_H-M   'P 1'
#
loop_
_entity.id
_entity.type
_entity.pdbx_description
1 polymer ?
#
loop_
_entity_poly.entity_id
_entity_poly.type
_entity_poly.pdbx_seq_one_letter_code
_entity_poly.pdbx_strand_id
1 'polypeptide(L)'
;GLLEEVSAEADDYYLILQKEFRYLQHKFELPAPMSVEQWRFLRLRPDNFPHVRLAQLACLYHKEQSLFSRVMEAETLEAVKKILAAKTSAYWEEHFNFRKVSPRREKRVGDGALNLIAINTVIPFLYAYGLHKADDVLCDRATRFLESLKAENNHVTRLWDGAGLPVSTAADSQALLQLQKEY
;
A
#
# COMPACT_ATOMS: atom_id res chain seq x y z
N GLY A 1 18.13 7.93 6.28
CA GLY A 1 16.71 7.52 6.26
C GLY A 1 15.81 8.70 6.64
N LEU A 2 14.48 8.53 6.61
CA LEU A 2 13.52 9.62 6.88
C LEU A 2 13.63 10.25 8.28
N LEU A 3 14.15 9.49 9.25
CA LEU A 3 14.39 9.95 10.62
C LEU A 3 15.84 10.41 10.86
N GLU A 4 16.64 10.59 9.80
CA GLU A 4 18.01 11.13 9.90
C GLU A 4 18.11 12.57 9.38
N GLU A 5 16.98 13.19 9.05
CA GLU A 5 16.95 14.61 8.69
C GLU A 5 17.14 15.44 9.95
N VAL A 6 18.34 15.99 10.12
CA VAL A 6 18.63 16.92 11.23
C VAL A 6 18.09 18.29 10.82
N SER A 7 16.89 18.64 11.31
CA SER A 7 16.36 20.00 11.20
C SER A 7 16.35 20.66 12.57
N ALA A 8 16.73 21.94 12.62
CA ALA A 8 16.55 22.79 13.80
C ALA A 8 15.06 23.00 14.18
N GLU A 9 14.14 22.60 13.28
CA GLU A 9 12.69 22.71 13.42
C GLU A 9 12.01 21.36 13.75
N ALA A 10 12.77 20.36 14.23
CA ALA A 10 12.22 19.07 14.60
C ALA A 10 11.25 19.19 15.79
N ASP A 11 10.01 18.76 15.60
CA ASP A 11 9.00 18.73 16.66
C ASP A 11 9.19 17.54 17.63
N ASP A 12 8.50 17.59 18.77
CA ASP A 12 8.60 16.56 19.81
C ASP A 12 8.21 15.16 19.29
N TYR A 13 7.23 15.09 18.38
CA TYR A 13 6.78 13.82 17.81
C TYR A 13 7.89 13.15 16.99
N TYR A 14 8.59 13.92 16.15
CA TYR A 14 9.74 13.46 15.39
C TYR A 14 10.87 12.97 16.30
N LEU A 15 11.21 13.74 17.34
CA LEU A 15 12.30 13.41 18.26
C LEU A 15 12.02 12.10 19.02
N ILE A 16 10.77 11.88 19.45
CA ILE A 16 10.34 10.62 20.06
C ILE A 16 10.52 9.46 19.08
N LEU A 17 10.01 9.59 17.85
CA LEU A 17 10.15 8.53 16.83
C LEU A 17 11.60 8.22 16.50
N GLN A 18 12.45 9.24 16.36
CA GLN A 18 13.88 9.05 16.07
C GLN A 18 14.57 8.30 17.22
N LYS A 19 14.30 8.68 18.48
CA LYS A 19 14.86 8.02 19.65
C LYS A 19 14.44 6.56 19.73
N GLU A 20 13.14 6.28 19.58
CA GLU A 20 12.61 4.90 19.59
C GLU A 20 13.19 4.07 18.44
N PHE A 21 13.25 4.63 17.22
CA PHE A 21 13.82 3.93 16.07
C PHE A 21 15.30 3.56 16.30
N ARG A 22 16.12 4.48 16.80
CA ARG A 22 17.54 4.21 17.12
C ARG A 22 17.69 3.16 18.22
N TYR A 23 16.84 3.20 19.25
CA TYR A 23 16.81 2.17 20.27
C TYR A 23 16.48 0.80 19.69
N LEU A 24 15.44 0.69 18.87
CA LEU A 24 15.04 -0.56 18.21
C LEU A 24 16.11 -1.07 17.24
N GLN A 25 16.74 -0.16 16.48
CA GLN A 25 17.82 -0.51 15.58
C GLN A 25 19.00 -1.13 16.32
N HIS A 26 19.40 -0.54 17.45
CA HIS A 26 20.46 -1.09 18.28
C HIS A 26 20.05 -2.42 18.94
N LYS A 27 18.85 -2.49 19.52
CA LYS A 27 18.35 -3.66 20.25
C LYS A 27 18.20 -4.91 19.38
N PHE A 28 17.75 -4.74 18.14
CA PHE A 28 17.44 -5.82 17.23
C PHE A 28 18.42 -5.94 16.06
N GLU A 29 19.54 -5.22 16.12
CA GLU A 29 20.59 -5.19 15.07
C GLU A 29 20.00 -4.95 13.67
N LEU A 30 19.01 -4.05 13.59
CA LEU A 30 18.34 -3.77 12.32
C LEU A 30 19.36 -3.19 11.34
N PRO A 31 19.29 -3.56 10.04
CA PRO A 31 20.21 -3.05 9.04
C PRO A 31 20.13 -1.53 8.94
N ALA A 32 21.15 -0.94 8.30
CA ALA A 32 21.16 0.49 8.03
C ALA A 32 19.85 0.92 7.33
N PRO A 33 19.26 2.06 7.73
CA PRO A 33 18.01 2.50 7.14
C PRO A 33 18.21 2.79 5.66
N MET A 34 17.15 2.60 4.88
CA MET A 34 17.14 2.95 3.47
C MET A 34 17.55 4.42 3.27
N SER A 35 18.36 4.68 2.23
CA SER A 35 18.85 6.02 1.92
C SER A 35 17.69 6.96 1.56
N VAL A 36 17.84 8.25 1.85
CA VAL A 36 16.74 9.22 1.65
C VAL A 36 16.37 9.33 0.16
N GLU A 37 17.36 9.22 -0.72
CA GLU A 37 17.22 9.33 -2.18
C GLU A 37 16.43 8.16 -2.78
N GLN A 38 16.35 7.02 -2.08
CA GLN A 38 15.55 5.87 -2.51
C GLN A 38 14.05 6.11 -2.28
N TRP A 39 13.69 7.02 -1.38
CA TRP A 39 12.31 7.47 -1.22
C TRP A 39 11.95 8.41 -2.36
N ARG A 40 11.09 7.94 -3.25
CA ARG A 40 10.64 8.72 -4.41
C ARG A 40 9.57 9.72 -3.98
N PHE A 41 9.91 11.00 -3.94
CA PHE A 41 8.95 12.09 -3.67
C PHE A 41 8.49 12.83 -4.93
N LEU A 42 9.31 12.82 -6.00
CA LEU A 42 9.04 13.56 -7.23
C LEU A 42 7.72 13.09 -7.87
N ARG A 43 6.86 14.04 -8.27
CA ARG A 43 5.54 13.83 -8.91
C ARG A 43 4.48 13.15 -8.03
N LEU A 44 4.71 13.01 -6.73
CA LEU A 44 3.68 12.55 -5.80
C LEU A 44 2.79 13.71 -5.34
N ARG A 45 1.50 13.43 -5.17
CA ARG A 45 0.60 14.29 -4.41
C ARG A 45 0.90 14.13 -2.91
N PRO A 46 0.68 15.15 -2.07
CA PRO A 46 1.00 15.07 -0.63
C PRO A 46 0.39 13.87 0.09
N ASP A 47 -0.85 13.48 -0.23
CA ASP A 47 -1.51 12.29 0.33
C ASP A 47 -0.81 10.96 -0.01
N ASN A 48 0.02 10.95 -1.05
CA ASN A 48 0.77 9.78 -1.50
C ASN A 48 2.22 9.77 -0.99
N PHE A 49 2.64 10.76 -0.21
CA PHE A 49 4.00 10.80 0.29
C PHE A 49 4.33 9.57 1.16
N PRO A 50 5.57 9.04 1.07
CA PRO A 50 6.01 7.91 1.88
C PRO A 50 5.69 8.05 3.37
N HIS A 51 5.86 9.24 3.95
CA HIS A 51 5.50 9.53 5.33
C HIS A 51 4.05 9.18 5.67
N VAL A 52 3.10 9.67 4.87
CA VAL A 52 1.66 9.41 5.05
C VAL A 52 1.35 7.94 4.82
N ARG A 53 1.95 7.31 3.81
CA ARG A 53 1.73 5.88 3.52
C ARG A 53 2.25 4.97 4.63
N LEU A 54 3.41 5.28 5.21
CA LEU A 54 3.94 4.57 6.36
C LEU A 54 3.06 4.78 7.60
N ALA A 55 2.56 6.00 7.83
CA ALA A 55 1.63 6.28 8.92
C ALA A 55 0.31 5.49 8.79
N GLN A 56 -0.24 5.40 7.58
CA GLN A 56 -1.42 4.58 7.27
C GLN A 56 -1.14 3.10 7.54
N LEU A 57 0.01 2.60 7.09
CA LEU A 57 0.42 1.22 7.32
C LEU A 57 0.60 0.91 8.82
N ALA A 58 1.27 1.78 9.57
CA ALA A 58 1.44 1.64 11.01
C ALA A 58 0.07 1.62 11.73
N CYS A 59 -0.86 2.47 11.32
CA CYS A 59 -2.23 2.47 11.87
C CYS A 59 -2.98 1.18 11.52
N LEU A 60 -2.81 0.64 10.30
CA LEU A 60 -3.39 -0.63 9.90
C LEU A 60 -2.92 -1.77 10.81
N TYR A 61 -1.60 -1.91 11.01
CA TYR A 61 -1.04 -2.94 11.88
C TYR A 61 -1.43 -2.77 13.35
N HIS A 62 -1.57 -1.52 13.81
CA HIS A 62 -2.02 -1.24 15.16
C HIS A 62 -3.48 -1.64 15.39
N LYS A 63 -4.35 -1.41 14.41
CA LYS A 63 -5.79 -1.66 14.49
C LYS A 63 -6.16 -3.12 14.21
N GLU A 64 -5.57 -3.71 13.19
CA GLU A 64 -5.94 -5.02 12.67
C GLU A 64 -5.02 -6.10 13.23
N GLN A 65 -5.37 -6.61 14.42
CA GLN A 65 -4.74 -7.82 14.94
C GLN A 65 -4.99 -8.98 13.97
N SER A 66 -3.96 -9.80 13.74
CA SER A 66 -4.03 -10.94 12.81
C SER A 66 -4.48 -10.55 11.40
N LEU A 67 -4.01 -9.39 10.89
CA LEU A 67 -4.33 -8.84 9.57
C LEU A 67 -4.35 -9.89 8.46
N PHE A 68 -3.35 -10.77 8.42
CA PHE A 68 -3.27 -11.84 7.43
C PHE A 68 -4.49 -12.78 7.46
N SER A 69 -4.81 -13.35 8.63
CA SER A 69 -5.97 -14.27 8.78
C SER A 69 -7.25 -13.58 8.36
N ARG A 70 -7.46 -12.34 8.80
CA ARG A 70 -8.67 -11.57 8.47
C ARG A 70 -8.82 -11.30 6.98
N VAL A 71 -7.73 -10.99 6.30
CA VAL A 71 -7.74 -10.79 4.84
C VAL A 71 -7.99 -12.13 4.11
N MET A 72 -7.42 -13.24 4.61
CA MET A 72 -7.64 -14.58 4.04
C MET A 72 -9.04 -15.14 4.33
N GLU A 73 -9.73 -14.68 5.37
CA GLU A 73 -11.11 -15.10 5.68
C GLU A 73 -12.15 -14.25 4.96
N ALA A 74 -11.80 -13.05 4.50
CA ALA A 74 -12.73 -12.14 3.83
C ALA A 74 -13.25 -12.72 2.50
N GLU A 75 -14.55 -12.97 2.43
CA GLU A 75 -15.19 -13.57 1.26
C GLU A 75 -15.48 -12.60 0.12
N THR A 76 -15.54 -11.29 0.43
CA THR A 76 -15.84 -10.25 -0.56
C THR A 76 -14.74 -9.20 -0.62
N LEU A 77 -14.62 -8.57 -1.78
CA LEU A 77 -13.66 -7.50 -1.99
C LEU A 77 -13.98 -6.28 -1.11
N GLU A 78 -15.25 -5.99 -0.85
CA GLU A 78 -15.68 -4.92 0.06
C GLU A 78 -15.20 -5.20 1.49
N ALA A 79 -15.25 -6.45 1.94
CA ALA A 79 -14.73 -6.84 3.25
C ALA A 79 -13.21 -6.65 3.33
N VAL A 80 -12.47 -7.06 2.28
CA VAL A 80 -11.03 -6.81 2.16
C VAL A 80 -10.73 -5.30 2.23
N LYS A 81 -11.44 -4.49 1.44
CA LYS A 81 -11.28 -3.02 1.42
C LYS A 81 -11.54 -2.41 2.79
N LYS A 82 -12.55 -2.89 3.52
CA LYS A 82 -12.88 -2.41 4.87
C LYS A 82 -11.78 -2.73 5.89
N ILE A 83 -11.13 -3.89 5.77
CA ILE A 83 -9.97 -4.26 6.59
C ILE A 83 -8.79 -3.33 6.27
N LEU A 84 -8.49 -3.12 4.98
CA LEU A 84 -7.39 -2.28 4.50
C LEU A 84 -7.63 -0.76 4.67
N ALA A 85 -8.85 -0.34 4.98
CA ALA A 85 -9.22 1.05 5.18
C ALA A 85 -8.61 1.60 6.48
N ALA A 86 -7.34 1.99 6.38
CA ALA A 86 -6.61 2.65 7.45
C ALA A 86 -6.73 4.17 7.36
N LYS A 87 -6.71 4.81 8.53
CA LYS A 87 -6.52 6.25 8.68
C LYS A 87 -5.13 6.50 9.24
N THR A 88 -4.86 7.73 9.67
CA THR A 88 -3.62 8.08 10.34
C THR A 88 -3.90 8.60 11.76
N SER A 89 -2.86 8.74 12.59
CA SER A 89 -3.00 9.36 13.91
C SER A 89 -3.19 10.87 13.80
N ALA A 90 -3.61 11.52 14.90
CA ALA A 90 -3.89 12.96 14.92
C ALA A 90 -2.73 13.82 14.39
N TYR A 91 -1.48 13.46 14.72
CA TYR A 91 -0.29 14.14 14.18
C TYR A 91 -0.32 14.22 12.65
N TRP A 92 -0.58 13.09 12.00
CA TRP A 92 -0.58 12.98 10.56
C TRP A 92 -1.81 13.60 9.92
N GLU A 93 -2.90 13.90 10.63
CA GLU A 93 -4.01 14.69 10.06
C GLU A 93 -3.56 16.12 9.70
N GLU A 94 -2.52 16.62 10.37
CA GLU A 94 -1.98 17.97 10.19
C GLU A 94 -0.61 17.96 9.49
N HIS A 95 0.01 16.79 9.26
CA HIS A 95 1.37 16.70 8.68
C HIS A 95 1.45 15.81 7.44
N PHE A 96 2.00 16.29 6.33
CA PHE A 96 2.32 15.43 5.17
C PHE A 96 3.77 14.91 5.21
N ASN A 97 4.61 15.57 5.99
CA ASN A 97 5.98 15.23 6.34
C ASN A 97 6.28 15.86 7.71
N PHE A 98 7.45 15.58 8.27
CA PHE A 98 7.84 16.08 9.60
C PHE A 98 8.18 17.58 9.66
N ARG A 99 8.16 18.30 8.53
CA ARG A 99 8.65 19.69 8.46
C ARG A 99 7.55 20.74 8.42
N LYS A 100 6.38 20.42 7.87
CA LYS A 100 5.33 21.40 7.59
C LYS A 100 3.96 20.95 8.07
N VAL A 101 3.37 21.80 8.90
CA VAL A 101 1.95 21.75 9.24
C VAL A 101 1.11 22.09 8.00
N SER A 102 -0.02 21.42 7.88
CA SER A 102 -1.02 21.57 6.83
C SER A 102 -2.40 21.69 7.48
N PRO A 103 -3.39 22.28 6.78
CA PRO A 103 -4.77 22.29 7.29
C PRO A 103 -5.22 20.89 7.66
N ARG A 104 -5.83 20.76 8.84
CA ARG A 104 -6.25 19.47 9.38
C ARG A 104 -7.19 18.77 8.40
N ARG A 105 -6.81 17.57 7.99
CA ARG A 105 -7.61 16.73 7.11
C ARG A 105 -7.35 15.26 7.41
N GLU A 106 -8.41 14.47 7.43
CA GLU A 106 -8.28 13.03 7.58
C GLU A 106 -7.63 12.40 6.34
N LYS A 107 -6.51 11.71 6.54
CA LYS A 107 -5.74 11.07 5.47
C LYS A 107 -6.10 9.59 5.36
N ARG A 108 -7.24 9.31 4.75
CA ARG A 108 -7.71 7.94 4.48
C ARG A 108 -7.07 7.34 3.23
N VAL A 109 -6.99 6.01 3.19
CA VAL A 109 -6.70 5.30 1.93
C VAL A 109 -7.92 5.39 1.02
N GLY A 110 -7.77 6.05 -0.13
CA GLY A 110 -8.86 6.17 -1.13
C GLY A 110 -9.12 4.86 -1.89
N ASP A 111 -10.31 4.73 -2.48
CA ASP A 111 -10.74 3.50 -3.16
C ASP A 111 -9.77 3.04 -4.27
N GLY A 112 -9.23 3.97 -5.07
CA GLY A 112 -8.23 3.63 -6.08
C GLY A 112 -6.95 3.01 -5.49
N ALA A 113 -6.50 3.47 -4.31
CA ALA A 113 -5.36 2.88 -3.63
C ALA A 113 -5.71 1.52 -3.01
N LEU A 114 -6.93 1.35 -2.48
CA LEU A 114 -7.41 0.06 -1.99
C LEU A 114 -7.50 -0.97 -3.13
N ASN A 115 -7.99 -0.58 -4.31
CA ASN A 115 -8.00 -1.44 -5.50
C ASN A 115 -6.58 -1.83 -5.90
N LEU A 116 -5.64 -0.89 -5.94
CA LEU A 116 -4.24 -1.19 -6.28
C LEU A 116 -3.58 -2.15 -5.28
N ILE A 117 -3.84 -1.99 -3.98
CA ILE A 117 -3.35 -2.92 -2.93
C ILE A 117 -4.02 -4.30 -3.10
N ALA A 118 -5.31 -4.34 -3.42
CA ALA A 118 -6.00 -5.60 -3.67
C ALA A 118 -5.38 -6.35 -4.86
N ILE A 119 -5.19 -5.67 -6.00
CA ILE A 119 -4.63 -6.23 -7.24
C ILE A 119 -3.18 -6.67 -7.05
N ASN A 120 -2.33 -5.81 -6.48
CA ASN A 120 -0.89 -6.05 -6.44
C ASN A 120 -0.43 -6.79 -5.18
N THR A 121 -1.31 -7.02 -4.20
CA THR A 121 -0.91 -7.65 -2.93
C THR A 121 -1.92 -8.69 -2.48
N VAL A 122 -3.17 -8.32 -2.20
CA VAL A 122 -4.12 -9.28 -1.60
C VAL A 122 -4.39 -10.46 -2.53
N ILE A 123 -4.71 -10.20 -3.80
CA ILE A 123 -5.07 -11.23 -4.78
C ILE A 123 -3.90 -12.20 -5.04
N PRO A 124 -2.66 -11.73 -5.33
CA PRO A 124 -1.50 -12.62 -5.48
C PRO A 124 -1.23 -13.47 -4.25
N PHE A 125 -1.31 -12.89 -3.05
CA PHE A 125 -1.13 -13.66 -1.81
C PHE A 125 -2.24 -14.67 -1.58
N LEU A 126 -3.49 -14.32 -1.84
CA LEU A 126 -4.65 -15.20 -1.70
C LEU A 126 -4.53 -16.40 -2.65
N TYR A 127 -4.16 -16.16 -3.91
CA TYR A 127 -3.95 -17.22 -4.90
C TYR A 127 -2.77 -18.11 -4.53
N ALA A 128 -1.61 -17.53 -4.19
CA ALA A 128 -0.43 -18.28 -3.77
C ALA A 128 -0.69 -19.13 -2.52
N TYR A 129 -1.47 -18.61 -1.57
CA TYR A 129 -1.87 -19.36 -0.37
C TYR A 129 -2.82 -20.51 -0.71
N GLY A 130 -3.78 -20.30 -1.62
CA GLY A 130 -4.64 -21.36 -2.16
C GLY A 130 -3.83 -22.50 -2.78
N LEU A 131 -2.88 -22.17 -3.65
CA LEU A 131 -1.96 -23.17 -4.23
C LEU A 131 -1.16 -23.92 -3.15
N HIS A 132 -0.61 -23.20 -2.17
CA HIS A 132 0.15 -23.80 -1.08
C HIS A 132 -0.68 -24.75 -0.21
N LYS A 133 -1.99 -24.48 -0.07
CA LYS A 133 -2.94 -25.30 0.71
C LYS A 133 -3.69 -26.34 -0.12
N ALA A 134 -3.49 -26.37 -1.44
CA ALA A 134 -4.31 -27.14 -2.37
C ALA A 134 -5.82 -26.86 -2.18
N ASP A 135 -6.15 -25.57 -1.99
CA ASP A 135 -7.51 -25.08 -1.77
C ASP A 135 -7.95 -24.25 -2.98
N ASP A 136 -8.65 -24.91 -3.90
CA ASP A 136 -9.15 -24.30 -5.14
C ASP A 136 -10.17 -23.19 -4.87
N VAL A 137 -10.88 -23.22 -3.73
CA VAL A 137 -11.86 -22.19 -3.37
C VAL A 137 -11.16 -20.83 -3.17
N LEU A 138 -9.95 -20.85 -2.61
CA LEU A 138 -9.14 -19.63 -2.44
C LEU A 138 -8.62 -19.11 -3.78
N CYS A 139 -8.17 -20.00 -4.66
CA CYS A 139 -7.74 -19.65 -6.02
C CYS A 139 -8.88 -19.03 -6.82
N ASP A 140 -10.06 -19.66 -6.82
CA ASP A 140 -11.26 -19.17 -7.51
C ASP A 140 -11.74 -17.84 -6.94
N ARG A 141 -11.65 -17.64 -5.62
CA ARG A 141 -12.00 -16.35 -5.01
C ARG A 141 -11.02 -15.25 -5.43
N ALA A 142 -9.72 -15.54 -5.52
CA ALA A 142 -8.73 -14.59 -6.02
C ALA A 142 -9.01 -14.20 -7.48
N THR A 143 -9.33 -15.17 -8.34
CA THR A 143 -9.74 -14.92 -9.74
C THR A 143 -10.99 -14.05 -9.82
N ARG A 144 -12.05 -14.38 -9.06
CA ARG A 144 -13.28 -13.58 -9.00
C ARG A 144 -13.05 -12.15 -8.54
N PHE A 145 -12.17 -11.94 -7.55
CA PHE A 145 -11.81 -10.59 -7.12
C PHE A 145 -11.15 -9.80 -8.25
N LEU A 146 -10.27 -10.44 -9.02
CA LEU A 146 -9.56 -9.80 -10.13
C LEU A 146 -10.50 -9.43 -11.29
N GLU A 147 -11.46 -10.29 -11.61
CA GLU A 147 -12.49 -10.04 -12.64
C GLU A 147 -13.48 -8.93 -12.22
N SER A 148 -13.75 -8.80 -10.91
CA SER A 148 -14.68 -7.79 -10.39
C SER A 148 -14.11 -6.37 -10.34
N LEU A 149 -12.78 -6.23 -10.42
CA LEU A 149 -12.08 -4.96 -10.33
C LEU A 149 -11.93 -4.33 -11.72
N LYS A 150 -11.99 -3.00 -11.78
CA LYS A 150 -11.67 -2.27 -13.01
C LYS A 150 -10.20 -2.44 -13.38
N ALA A 151 -9.94 -2.45 -14.68
CA ALA A 151 -8.59 -2.45 -15.23
C ALA A 151 -7.69 -1.38 -14.61
N GLU A 152 -6.44 -1.74 -14.36
CA GLU A 152 -5.43 -0.77 -13.97
C GLU A 152 -5.17 0.22 -15.11
N ASN A 153 -5.02 1.50 -14.76
CA ASN A 153 -4.78 2.55 -15.74
C ASN A 153 -3.28 2.88 -15.79
N ASN A 154 -2.56 2.22 -16.69
CA ASN A 154 -1.13 2.41 -16.91
C ASN A 154 -0.82 2.55 -18.42
N HIS A 155 0.44 2.81 -18.76
CA HIS A 155 0.84 3.01 -20.16
C HIS A 155 0.56 1.78 -21.04
N VAL A 156 0.72 0.58 -20.47
CA VAL A 156 0.54 -0.70 -21.17
C VAL A 156 -0.92 -0.90 -21.53
N THR A 157 -1.82 -0.74 -20.57
CA THR A 157 -3.26 -0.91 -20.82
C THR A 157 -3.80 0.10 -21.81
N ARG A 158 -3.32 1.35 -21.79
CA ARG A 158 -3.67 2.37 -22.78
C ARG A 158 -3.19 2.04 -24.19
N LEU A 159 -2.01 1.44 -24.31
CA LEU A 159 -1.45 1.04 -25.61
C LEU A 159 -2.31 -0.03 -26.27
N TRP A 160 -2.68 -1.06 -25.50
CA TRP A 160 -3.52 -2.16 -25.99
C TRP A 160 -4.95 -1.71 -26.30
N ASP A 161 -5.53 -0.85 -25.45
CA ASP A 161 -6.84 -0.24 -25.71
C ASP A 161 -6.82 0.59 -27.02
N GLY A 162 -5.77 1.38 -27.23
CA GLY A 162 -5.55 2.12 -28.48
C GLY A 162 -5.32 1.24 -29.72
N ALA A 163 -4.88 0.00 -29.53
CA ALA A 163 -4.74 -1.01 -30.58
C ALA A 163 -6.05 -1.78 -30.87
N GLY A 164 -7.15 -1.44 -30.19
CA GLY A 164 -8.46 -2.05 -30.38
C GLY A 164 -8.73 -3.28 -29.51
N LEU A 165 -7.88 -3.57 -28.52
CA LEU A 165 -8.11 -4.64 -27.55
C LEU A 165 -8.69 -4.03 -26.26
N PRO A 166 -9.99 -4.24 -25.96
CA PRO A 166 -10.62 -3.61 -24.81
C PRO A 166 -10.05 -4.18 -23.50
N VAL A 167 -9.63 -3.29 -22.59
CA VAL A 167 -9.13 -3.65 -21.26
C VAL A 167 -10.13 -3.18 -20.20
N SER A 168 -10.96 -4.08 -19.70
CA SER A 168 -12.11 -3.71 -18.85
C SER A 168 -11.89 -4.05 -17.38
N THR A 169 -11.28 -5.20 -17.12
CA THR A 169 -11.09 -5.75 -15.77
C THR A 169 -9.62 -5.74 -15.34
N ALA A 170 -9.39 -5.87 -14.03
CA ALA A 170 -8.03 -6.04 -13.52
C ALA A 170 -7.39 -7.34 -14.06
N ALA A 171 -8.21 -8.37 -14.33
CA ALA A 171 -7.76 -9.62 -14.93
C ALA A 171 -7.18 -9.38 -16.33
N ASP A 172 -7.89 -8.61 -17.17
CA ASP A 172 -7.40 -8.22 -18.50
C ASP A 172 -6.07 -7.47 -18.39
N SER A 173 -6.00 -6.48 -17.49
CA SER A 173 -4.79 -5.68 -17.34
C SER A 173 -3.60 -6.50 -16.84
N GLN A 174 -3.81 -7.44 -15.91
CA GLN A 174 -2.74 -8.31 -15.39
C GLN A 174 -2.28 -9.32 -16.44
N ALA A 175 -3.20 -9.88 -17.24
CA ALA A 175 -2.85 -10.75 -18.35
C ALA A 175 -1.98 -10.04 -19.40
N LEU A 176 -2.32 -8.79 -19.75
CA LEU A 176 -1.55 -8.01 -20.73
C LEU A 176 -0.19 -7.56 -20.19
N LEU A 177 -0.12 -7.18 -18.91
CA LEU A 177 1.16 -6.88 -18.26
C LEU A 177 2.09 -8.10 -18.27
N GLN A 178 1.55 -9.29 -18.00
CA GLN A 178 2.32 -10.53 -18.06
C GLN A 178 2.72 -10.87 -19.50
N LEU A 179 1.83 -10.70 -20.48
CA LEU A 179 2.15 -10.91 -21.89
C LEU A 179 3.32 -10.03 -22.34
N GLN A 180 3.29 -8.73 -22.04
CA GLN A 180 4.37 -7.80 -22.39
C GLN A 180 5.69 -8.10 -21.66
N LYS A 181 5.63 -8.73 -20.48
CA LYS A 181 6.83 -9.11 -19.75
C LYS A 181 7.52 -10.31 -20.40
N GLU A 182 6.75 -11.24 -20.96
CA GLU A 182 7.27 -12.48 -21.55
C GLU A 182 7.57 -12.36 -23.06
N TYR A 183 7.01 -11.37 -23.75
CA TYR A 183 7.16 -11.14 -25.20
C TYR A 183 7.43 -9.67 -25.53
#